data_AF-A0A800AGQ2-F1
#
_entry.id   AF-A0A800AGQ2-F1
#
_cell.length_a   1.000
_cell.length_b   1.000
_cell.length_c   1.000
_cell.angle_alpha   90.00
_cell.angle_beta   90.00
_cell.angle_gamma   90.00
#
_symmetry.space_group_name_H-M   'P 1'
#
loop_
_entity.id
_entity.type
_entity.pdbx_description
1 polymer ?
#
loop_
_entity_poly.entity_id
_entity_poly.type
_entity_poly.pdbx_seq_one_letter_code
_entity_poly.pdbx_strand_id
1 'polypeptide(L)'
;MRNEYVLAVKGTVRQRPEGTANPNLPTGDVELVVEQVEILNPIPIEDRLEVAEDVRLKYRILDLRRPKMQRNLQIRHKAAFATR
;
A
#
# COMPACT_ATOMS: atom_id res chain seq x y z
N MET A 1 2.66 -9.06 14.27
CA MET A 1 2.54 -9.40 12.84
C MET A 1 3.80 -8.92 12.15
N ARG A 2 4.42 -9.71 11.25
CA ARG A 2 5.56 -9.23 10.44
C ARG A 2 5.06 -8.25 9.37
N ASN A 3 5.95 -7.43 8.82
CA ASN A 3 5.61 -6.44 7.80
C ASN A 3 5.12 -7.12 6.49
N GLU A 4 4.10 -6.53 5.85
CA GLU A 4 3.66 -6.74 4.45
C GLU A 4 2.94 -8.05 4.03
N TYR A 5 2.05 -8.61 4.86
CA TYR A 5 1.16 -9.69 4.42
C TYR A 5 0.10 -9.23 3.40
N VAL A 6 -0.26 -10.13 2.48
CA VAL A 6 -1.49 -9.99 1.70
C VAL A 6 -2.64 -10.51 2.55
N LEU A 7 -3.51 -9.61 3.00
CA LEU A 7 -4.64 -9.90 3.88
C LEU A 7 -5.95 -9.57 3.19
N ALA A 8 -6.97 -10.40 3.40
CA ALA A 8 -8.36 -10.02 3.20
C ALA A 8 -8.97 -9.70 4.56
N VAL A 9 -9.60 -8.53 4.69
CA VAL A 9 -10.18 -8.04 5.94
C VAL A 9 -11.63 -7.65 5.70
N LYS A 10 -12.53 -8.12 6.57
CA LYS A 10 -13.95 -7.76 6.57
C LYS A 10 -14.33 -7.20 7.93
N GLY A 11 -15.18 -6.18 7.92
CA GLY A 11 -15.66 -5.53 9.13
C GLY A 11 -16.52 -4.32 8.85
N THR A 12 -16.78 -3.55 9.90
CA THR A 12 -17.67 -2.37 9.86
C THR A 12 -16.87 -1.08 9.90
N VAL A 13 -17.18 -0.13 9.01
CA VAL A 13 -16.57 1.20 9.01
C VAL A 13 -17.27 2.09 10.02
N ARG A 14 -16.50 2.81 10.85
CA ARG A 14 -17.02 3.81 11.78
C ARG A 14 -16.14 5.06 11.80
N GLN A 15 -16.67 6.14 12.36
CA GLN A 15 -15.86 7.31 12.69
C GLN A 15 -14.83 6.96 13.75
N ARG A 16 -13.64 7.57 13.61
CA ARG A 16 -12.62 7.46 14.63
C ARG A 16 -13.06 8.16 15.93
N PRO A 17 -12.66 7.65 17.11
CA PRO A 17 -12.87 8.35 18.37
C PRO A 17 -12.30 9.77 18.34
N GLU A 18 -12.90 10.66 19.14
CA GLU A 18 -12.44 12.04 19.25
C GLU A 18 -10.93 12.11 19.57
N GLY A 19 -10.21 13.00 18.88
CA GLY A 19 -8.76 13.17 19.03
C GLY A 19 -7.89 12.16 18.28
N THR A 20 -8.47 11.16 17.58
CA THR A 20 -7.70 10.13 16.84
C THR A 20 -7.78 10.25 15.31
N ALA A 21 -8.45 11.30 14.82
CA ALA A 21 -8.47 11.65 13.40
C ALA A 21 -7.07 12.01 12.89
N ASN A 22 -6.72 11.58 11.67
CA ASN A 22 -5.41 11.85 11.07
C ASN A 22 -5.53 12.65 9.76
N PRO A 23 -5.28 13.98 9.77
CA PRO A 23 -5.43 14.83 8.58
C PRO A 23 -4.42 14.52 7.46
N ASN A 24 -3.35 13.76 7.74
CA ASN A 24 -2.36 13.38 6.73
C ASN A 24 -2.82 12.19 5.86
N LEU A 25 -3.96 11.58 6.19
CA LEU A 25 -4.52 10.44 5.45
C LEU A 25 -5.86 10.83 4.83
N PRO A 26 -6.10 10.49 3.55
CA PRO A 26 -7.41 10.70 2.93
C PRO A 26 -8.56 9.98 3.64
N THR A 27 -8.28 8.88 4.33
CA THR A 27 -9.24 8.11 5.14
C THR A 27 -9.07 8.39 6.63
N GLY A 28 -8.54 9.56 6.99
CA GLY A 28 -8.12 9.94 8.34
C GLY A 28 -9.23 10.03 9.37
N ASP A 29 -10.48 10.22 8.94
CA ASP A 29 -11.64 10.44 9.82
C ASP A 29 -12.37 9.14 10.22
N VAL A 30 -12.05 8.05 9.53
CA VAL A 30 -12.72 6.75 9.68
C VAL A 30 -11.73 5.64 9.99
N GLU A 31 -12.26 4.55 10.55
CA GLU A 31 -11.55 3.30 10.76
C GLU A 31 -12.45 2.11 10.46
N LEU A 32 -11.83 0.96 10.17
CA LEU A 32 -12.52 -0.32 9.97
C LEU A 32 -12.38 -1.15 11.25
N VAL A 33 -13.48 -1.44 11.92
CA VAL A 33 -13.53 -2.41 13.03
C VAL A 33 -13.53 -3.80 12.42
N VAL A 34 -12.43 -4.52 12.62
CA VAL A 34 -12.19 -5.82 11.99
C VAL A 34 -13.02 -6.90 12.67
N GLU A 35 -13.81 -7.62 11.88
CA GLU A 35 -14.61 -8.78 12.32
C GLU A 35 -13.99 -10.09 11.84
N GLN A 36 -13.38 -10.09 10.65
CA GLN A 36 -12.73 -11.26 10.06
C GLN A 36 -11.44 -10.85 9.34
N VAL A 37 -10.41 -11.69 9.48
CA VAL A 37 -9.13 -11.56 8.77
C VAL A 37 -8.76 -12.91 8.18
N GLU A 38 -8.40 -12.92 6.91
CA GLU A 38 -7.83 -14.05 6.21
C GLU A 38 -6.44 -13.70 5.68
N ILE A 39 -5.48 -14.60 5.87
CA ILE A 39 -4.13 -14.45 5.32
C ILE A 39 -4.13 -15.09 3.92
N LEU A 40 -4.10 -14.27 2.89
CA LEU A 40 -4.08 -14.74 1.50
C LEU A 40 -2.68 -15.19 1.07
N ASN A 41 -1.64 -14.48 1.51
CA ASN A 41 -0.25 -14.86 1.20
C ASN A 41 0.75 -14.25 2.19
N PRO A 42 1.66 -15.06 2.79
CA PRO A 42 2.74 -14.58 3.63
C PRO A 42 3.95 -14.12 2.81
N ILE A 43 3.99 -12.84 2.43
CA ILE A 43 5.20 -12.25 1.82
C ILE A 43 5.87 -11.33 2.85
N PRO A 44 7.07 -11.66 3.36
CA PRO A 44 7.83 -10.72 4.17
C PRO A 44 8.52 -9.72 3.25
N ILE A 45 8.28 -8.43 3.46
CA ILE A 45 9.02 -7.36 2.78
C ILE A 45 9.35 -6.30 3.82
N GLU A 46 10.59 -5.82 3.79
CA GLU A 46 11.07 -4.72 4.62
C GLU A 46 11.09 -3.43 3.79
N ASP A 47 10.14 -2.54 4.05
CA ASP A 47 9.91 -1.32 3.25
C ASP A 47 10.96 -0.20 3.46
N ARG A 48 11.95 -0.39 4.34
CA ARG A 48 12.75 0.74 4.88
C ARG A 48 14.25 0.53 4.94
N LEU A 49 14.83 -0.06 3.91
CA LEU A 49 16.28 0.02 3.70
C LEU A 49 16.56 0.93 2.50
N GLU A 50 17.60 1.78 2.63
CA GLU A 50 18.27 2.34 1.46
C GLU A 50 18.90 1.16 0.72
N VAL A 51 18.13 0.59 -0.21
CA VAL A 51 18.55 -0.57 -0.96
C VAL A 51 19.29 -0.08 -2.21
N ALA A 52 20.48 -0.62 -2.44
CA ALA A 52 21.26 -0.39 -3.64
C ALA A 52 20.45 -0.72 -4.92
N GLU A 53 20.77 -0.02 -6.02
CA GLU A 53 19.98 -0.08 -7.24
C GLU A 53 19.94 -1.46 -7.89
N ASP A 54 21.05 -2.21 -7.79
CA ASP A 54 21.18 -3.60 -8.23
C ASP A 54 20.14 -4.52 -7.57
N VAL A 55 19.94 -4.38 -6.26
CA VAL A 55 18.95 -5.16 -5.51
C VAL A 55 17.53 -4.71 -5.86
N ARG A 56 17.30 -3.40 -6.07
CA ARG A 56 15.99 -2.89 -6.51
C ARG A 56 15.61 -3.41 -7.89
N LEU A 57 16.58 -3.56 -8.80
CA LEU A 57 16.36 -4.17 -10.11
C LEU A 57 16.12 -5.67 -9.99
N LYS A 58 16.88 -6.37 -9.14
CA LYS A 58 16.70 -7.80 -8.89
C LYS A 58 15.31 -8.13 -8.33
N TYR A 59 14.82 -7.34 -7.37
CA TYR A 59 13.52 -7.50 -6.75
C TYR A 59 12.51 -6.45 -7.23
N ARG A 60 12.56 -6.10 -8.52
CA ARG A 60 11.74 -5.02 -9.09
C ARG A 60 10.25 -5.20 -8.86
N ILE A 61 9.76 -6.44 -8.81
CA ILE A 61 8.36 -6.76 -8.48
C ILE A 61 7.92 -6.19 -7.11
N LEU A 62 8.84 -6.08 -6.16
CA LEU A 62 8.61 -5.49 -4.84
C LEU A 62 8.79 -3.98 -4.88
N ASP A 63 9.85 -3.48 -5.51
CA ASP A 63 10.12 -2.05 -5.66
C ASP A 63 8.98 -1.31 -6.39
N LEU A 64 8.31 -1.97 -7.33
CA LEU A 64 7.14 -1.43 -8.03
C LEU A 64 5.94 -1.18 -7.10
N ARG A 65 5.87 -1.75 -5.90
CA ARG A 65 4.80 -1.47 -4.92
C ARG A 65 4.91 -0.09 -4.28
N ARG A 66 6.10 0.53 -4.32
CA ARG A 66 6.33 1.86 -3.73
C ARG A 66 5.45 2.92 -4.42
N PRO A 67 4.81 3.84 -3.67
CA PRO A 67 3.91 4.85 -4.25
C PRO A 67 4.51 5.66 -5.40
N LYS A 68 5.81 6.02 -5.31
CA LYS A 68 6.54 6.71 -6.38
C LYS A 68 6.57 5.90 -7.68
N MET A 69 6.86 4.61 -7.60
CA MET A 69 6.93 3.73 -8.77
C MET A 69 5.54 3.48 -9.38
N GLN A 70 4.53 3.27 -8.55
CA GLN A 70 3.13 3.17 -8.98
C GLN A 70 2.69 4.44 -9.73
N ARG A 71 2.95 5.62 -9.17
CA ARG A 71 2.62 6.91 -9.80
C ARG A 71 3.30 7.08 -11.16
N ASN A 72 4.57 6.71 -11.28
CA ASN A 72 5.30 6.79 -12.55
C ASN A 72 4.68 5.90 -13.64
N LEU A 73 4.32 4.66 -13.30
CA LEU A 73 3.68 3.74 -14.24
C LEU A 73 2.28 4.21 -14.65
N GLN A 74 1.49 4.74 -13.70
CA GLN A 74 0.17 5.31 -13.98
C GLN A 74 0.25 6.52 -14.93
N ILE A 75 1.21 7.42 -14.71
CA ILE A 75 1.41 8.59 -15.60
C ILE A 75 1.80 8.14 -17.00
N ARG A 76 2.76 7.21 -17.12
CA ARG A 76 3.15 6.65 -18.42
C ARG A 76 1.96 6.06 -19.17
N HIS A 77 1.12 5.28 -18.48
CA HIS A 77 -0.07 4.69 -19.08
C HIS A 77 -1.06 5.75 -19.58
N LYS A 78 -1.36 6.75 -18.75
CA LYS A 78 -2.24 7.87 -19.12
C LYS A 78 -1.72 8.65 -20.33
N ALA A 79 -0.41 8.92 -20.37
CA ALA A 79 0.22 9.61 -21.50
C ALA A 79 0.11 8.79 -22.79
N ALA A 80 0.45 7.50 -22.74
CA ALA A 80 0.35 6.60 -23.90
C ALA A 80 -1.09 6.47 -24.41
N PHE A 81 -2.06 6.46 -23.50
CA PHE A 81 -3.48 6.44 -23.84
C PHE A 81 -3.94 7.75 -24.49
N ALA A 82 -3.50 8.90 -23.97
CA ALA A 82 -3.87 10.21 -24.51
C ALA A 82 -3.30 10.49 -25.92
N THR A 83 -2.21 9.82 -26.32
CA THR A 83 -1.60 9.96 -27.64
C THR A 83 -2.11 8.96 -28.69
N ARG A 84 -3.02 8.06 -28.32
CA ARG A 84 -3.60 7.05 -29.21
C ARG A 84 -4.94 7.54 -29.76
#